data_AF-A0A1A8B6Y9-F1
#
_entry.id   AF-A0A1A8B6Y9-F1
#
_cell.length_a   1.000
_cell.length_b   1.000
_cell.length_c   1.000
_cell.angle_alpha   90.00
_cell.angle_beta   90.00
_cell.angle_gamma   90.00
#
_symmetry.space_group_name_H-M   'P 1'
#
loop_
_entity.id
_entity.type
_entity.pdbx_description
1 polymer ?
#
loop_
_entity_poly.entity_id
_entity_poly.type
_entity_poly.pdbx_seq_one_letter_code
_entity_poly.pdbx_strand_id
1 'polypeptide(L)'
;AECHWADTELNRRRKLFCSKVEGYGSICSCKDPAPIEFSPDPLPSSNVFNVPVAVIAGNRPNYLYRMLRSLLSAHGVNPLMVTVFIDGYYEEPMDVVELFGLKGVQHTPISIKNARVSQHYKASLTATFNLHPEANFAIVLEEDLDVSVDFFSFLSQTIHLLDQDDSLFCISAWNDQGYEHIAEDPALLYRVESMPGLGWVLKKSIYKDELEPKWPTPEKLWDWDMWMRMPEQRKGRECVIPDVSRSYHFGIIGLNMNGYFHEVYFKKHKFNTVPNVQLKNVDSLKKDSYEVEIQGLLKVAEVLDHTKNPCEDSFVPDSEGKTYIMFIKMESDSDTSTWTELAKCLHVWDLDVRGYHRGLWRLFRKRNHVLVVAVPISPYSVKKPAAVTPIRLEPPPREEGAPVDPM
;
A
#
# COMPACT_ATOMS: atom_id res chain seq x y z
N ALA A 1 21.78 35.88 2.64
CA ALA A 1 23.12 35.97 3.26
C ALA A 1 23.80 34.62 3.07
N GLU A 2 25.01 34.56 2.51
CA GLU A 2 25.69 33.28 2.32
C GLU A 2 26.05 32.66 3.69
N CYS A 3 25.58 31.44 3.95
CA CYS A 3 25.97 30.70 5.15
C CYS A 3 27.43 30.21 5.02
N HIS A 4 28.19 30.24 6.12
CA HIS A 4 29.57 29.74 6.18
C HIS A 4 29.64 28.33 6.77
N TRP A 5 29.10 27.33 6.07
CA TRP A 5 29.29 25.93 6.44
C TRP A 5 30.70 25.43 6.10
N ALA A 6 31.16 24.38 6.77
CA ALA A 6 32.42 23.72 6.43
C ALA A 6 32.39 23.21 4.97
N ASP A 7 33.51 23.33 4.24
CA ASP A 7 33.59 22.91 2.84
C ASP A 7 33.70 21.38 2.72
N THR A 8 32.55 20.72 2.73
CA THR A 8 32.40 19.27 2.54
C THR A 8 31.49 19.01 1.33
N GLU A 9 31.59 17.82 0.72
CA GLU A 9 30.71 17.44 -0.40
C GLU A 9 29.21 17.58 -0.05
N LEU A 10 28.84 17.16 1.16
CA LEU A 10 27.49 17.34 1.71
C LEU A 10 27.09 18.82 1.74
N ASN A 11 27.93 19.70 2.29
CA ASN A 11 27.61 21.12 2.38
C ASN A 11 27.65 21.84 1.03
N ARG A 12 28.39 21.33 0.02
CA ARG A 12 28.34 21.84 -1.35
C ARG A 12 26.98 21.58 -2.00
N ARG A 13 26.44 20.36 -1.86
CA ARG A 13 25.06 20.03 -2.29
C ARG A 13 24.04 20.91 -1.57
N ARG A 14 24.18 21.05 -0.25
CA ARG A 14 23.32 21.95 0.55
C ARG A 14 23.39 23.40 0.07
N LYS A 15 24.59 23.92 -0.17
CA LYS A 15 24.79 25.31 -0.64
C LYS A 15 24.12 25.51 -2.00
N LEU A 16 24.29 24.57 -2.92
CA LEU A 16 23.64 24.62 -4.23
C LEU A 16 22.11 24.70 -4.08
N PHE A 17 21.52 23.78 -3.32
CA PHE A 17 20.08 23.74 -3.08
C PHE A 17 19.56 25.02 -2.41
N CYS A 18 20.16 25.43 -1.28
CA CYS A 18 19.74 26.59 -0.49
C CYS A 18 20.00 27.94 -1.18
N SER A 19 20.78 27.97 -2.27
CA SER A 19 20.96 29.17 -3.09
C SER A 19 19.85 29.39 -4.12
N LYS A 20 19.09 28.33 -4.43
CA LYS A 20 18.04 28.33 -5.46
C LYS A 20 16.64 28.24 -4.85
N VAL A 21 16.47 27.45 -3.79
CA VAL A 21 15.16 27.02 -3.28
C VAL A 21 14.98 27.45 -1.82
N GLU A 22 13.77 27.94 -1.49
CA GLU A 22 13.37 28.32 -0.13
C GLU A 22 12.19 27.45 0.36
N GLY A 23 11.80 27.56 1.63
CA GLY A 23 10.61 26.87 2.18
C GLY A 23 10.89 25.50 2.82
N TYR A 24 12.12 25.00 2.79
CA TYR A 24 12.53 23.70 3.35
C TYR A 24 13.03 23.75 4.80
N GLY A 25 12.64 24.80 5.53
CA GLY A 25 12.89 24.94 6.97
C GLY A 25 14.38 24.92 7.34
N SER A 26 14.72 24.08 8.32
CA SER A 26 16.05 24.06 8.94
C SER A 26 17.16 23.49 8.07
N ILE A 27 16.91 22.95 6.87
CA ILE A 27 18.00 22.51 5.97
C ILE A 27 18.95 23.66 5.65
N CYS A 28 18.40 24.85 5.43
CA CYS A 28 19.14 26.04 5.05
C CYS A 28 19.51 26.94 6.24
N SER A 29 19.39 26.42 7.46
CA SER A 29 19.84 27.12 8.68
C SER A 29 21.37 27.26 8.67
N CYS A 30 21.88 28.49 8.77
CA CYS A 30 23.33 28.70 8.85
C CYS A 30 23.95 28.19 10.16
N LYS A 31 23.15 28.06 11.23
CA LYS A 31 23.64 27.69 12.57
C LYS A 31 23.46 26.21 12.90
N ASP A 32 22.28 25.68 12.58
CA ASP A 32 21.90 24.31 12.92
C ASP A 32 21.15 23.69 11.73
N PRO A 33 21.89 23.29 10.68
CA PRO A 33 21.29 22.77 9.47
C PRO A 33 20.84 21.32 9.62
N ALA A 34 19.58 21.02 9.26
CA ALA A 34 19.05 19.66 9.29
C ALA A 34 19.87 18.68 8.42
N PRO A 35 20.04 17.40 8.84
CA PRO A 35 20.82 16.43 8.10
C PRO A 35 20.19 16.13 6.73
N ILE A 36 21.06 15.94 5.73
CA ILE A 36 20.72 15.51 4.36
C ILE A 36 21.40 14.20 3.97
N GLU A 37 22.11 13.60 4.93
CA GLU A 37 22.69 12.27 4.87
C GLU A 37 22.22 11.51 6.11
N PHE A 38 21.93 10.22 5.93
CA PHE A 38 21.32 9.37 6.94
C PHE A 38 22.22 8.15 7.14
N SER A 39 22.28 7.65 8.37
CA SER A 39 23.01 6.43 8.72
C SER A 39 22.05 5.42 9.35
N PRO A 40 21.13 4.85 8.57
CA PRO A 40 20.17 3.88 9.08
C PRO A 40 20.88 2.58 9.49
N ASP A 41 20.29 1.84 10.42
CA ASP A 41 20.84 0.55 10.83
C ASP A 41 20.92 -0.41 9.63
N PRO A 42 22.03 -1.14 9.47
CA PRO A 42 22.15 -2.14 8.42
C PRO A 42 21.21 -3.32 8.69
N LEU A 43 20.73 -3.95 7.62
CA LEU A 43 19.99 -5.21 7.71
C LEU A 43 20.93 -6.39 7.39
N PRO A 44 21.28 -7.24 8.36
CA PRO A 44 22.16 -8.40 8.12
C PRO A 44 21.53 -9.35 7.10
N SER A 45 22.29 -9.77 6.08
CA SER A 45 21.84 -10.71 5.04
C SER A 45 20.52 -10.32 4.36
N SER A 46 20.42 -9.06 3.91
CA SER A 46 19.23 -8.55 3.20
C SER A 46 19.05 -9.22 1.82
N ASN A 47 17.91 -9.89 1.64
CA ASN A 47 17.50 -10.49 0.36
C ASN A 47 17.05 -9.44 -0.67
N VAL A 48 16.95 -8.17 -0.27
CA VAL A 48 16.49 -7.06 -1.12
C VAL A 48 17.54 -5.98 -1.33
N PHE A 49 18.79 -6.18 -0.88
CA PHE A 49 19.86 -5.19 -0.96
C PHE A 49 20.18 -4.73 -2.40
N ASN A 50 20.03 -5.64 -3.36
CA ASN A 50 20.29 -5.40 -4.79
C ASN A 50 18.98 -5.25 -5.60
N VAL A 51 17.83 -5.10 -4.94
CA VAL A 51 16.55 -4.87 -5.64
C VAL A 51 16.41 -3.37 -5.92
N PRO A 52 16.28 -2.95 -7.20
CA PRO A 52 16.12 -1.54 -7.54
C PRO A 52 14.84 -0.95 -6.97
N VAL A 53 14.92 0.31 -6.54
CA VAL A 53 13.81 1.10 -6.02
C VAL A 53 13.49 2.21 -7.03
N ALA A 54 12.32 2.12 -7.65
CA ALA A 54 11.78 3.14 -8.54
C ALA A 54 10.85 4.07 -7.75
N VAL A 55 11.25 5.33 -7.61
CA VAL A 55 10.42 6.38 -7.02
C VAL A 55 9.71 7.12 -8.14
N ILE A 56 8.37 7.12 -8.12
CA ILE A 56 7.54 7.78 -9.12
C ILE A 56 7.13 9.16 -8.60
N ALA A 57 7.58 10.21 -9.27
CA ALA A 57 7.39 11.59 -8.86
C ALA A 57 6.78 12.46 -9.97
N GLY A 58 5.99 13.46 -9.56
CA GLY A 58 5.47 14.52 -10.42
C GLY A 58 6.14 15.86 -10.11
N ASN A 59 5.35 16.92 -10.00
CA ASN A 59 5.81 18.25 -9.58
C ASN A 59 5.34 18.59 -8.16
N ARG A 60 5.69 17.76 -7.18
CA ARG A 60 5.36 17.98 -5.77
C ARG A 60 6.64 17.87 -4.92
N PRO A 61 7.58 18.80 -5.07
CA PRO A 61 8.93 18.67 -4.51
C PRO A 61 8.93 18.57 -2.97
N ASN A 62 8.00 19.23 -2.29
CA ASN A 62 7.82 19.10 -0.84
C ASN A 62 7.39 17.68 -0.40
N TYR A 63 6.56 17.00 -1.20
CA TYR A 63 6.15 15.62 -0.93
C TYR A 63 7.32 14.68 -1.17
N LEU A 64 7.96 14.79 -2.33
CA LEU A 64 9.17 14.03 -2.67
C LEU A 64 10.26 14.18 -1.60
N TYR A 65 10.50 15.41 -1.13
CA TYR A 65 11.46 15.67 -0.06
C TYR A 65 11.13 14.90 1.22
N ARG A 66 9.87 14.97 1.70
CA ARG A 66 9.42 14.24 2.89
C ARG A 66 9.59 12.73 2.71
N MET A 67 9.12 12.19 1.59
CA MET A 67 9.18 10.77 1.30
C MET A 67 10.62 10.26 1.26
N LEU A 68 11.53 10.96 0.57
CA LEU A 68 12.93 10.56 0.47
C LEU A 68 13.63 10.54 1.83
N ARG A 69 13.28 11.45 2.76
CA ARG A 69 13.80 11.39 4.13
C ARG A 69 13.42 10.10 4.84
N SER A 70 12.15 9.70 4.74
CA SER A 70 11.68 8.46 5.37
C SER A 70 12.33 7.22 4.71
N LEU A 71 12.44 7.21 3.37
CA LEU A 71 13.08 6.14 2.60
C LEU A 71 14.55 5.96 3.00
N LEU A 72 15.32 7.05 3.05
CA LEU A 72 16.75 7.02 3.38
C LEU A 72 17.02 6.78 4.87
N SER A 73 16.00 6.89 5.72
CA SER A 73 16.08 6.56 7.15
C SER A 73 15.67 5.11 7.45
N ALA A 74 15.09 4.39 6.49
CA ALA A 74 14.65 3.02 6.70
C ALA A 74 15.85 2.05 6.80
N HIS A 75 15.76 1.08 7.71
CA HIS A 75 16.83 0.11 7.94
C HIS A 75 17.09 -0.73 6.70
N GLY A 76 18.36 -0.94 6.36
CA GLY A 76 18.77 -1.75 5.22
C GLY A 76 18.58 -1.13 3.84
N VAL A 77 18.21 0.16 3.74
CA VAL A 77 18.15 0.88 2.46
C VAL A 77 19.52 0.90 1.77
N ASN A 78 19.51 0.72 0.45
CA ASN A 78 20.69 0.92 -0.39
C ASN A 78 20.46 2.14 -1.32
N PRO A 79 21.00 3.33 -1.00
CA PRO A 79 20.76 4.54 -1.79
C PRO A 79 21.19 4.42 -3.26
N LEU A 80 22.18 3.56 -3.57
CA LEU A 80 22.64 3.33 -4.94
C LEU A 80 21.62 2.62 -5.83
N MET A 81 20.63 1.96 -5.21
CA MET A 81 19.55 1.26 -5.92
C MET A 81 18.32 2.15 -6.12
N VAL A 82 18.31 3.38 -5.60
CA VAL A 82 17.19 4.31 -5.71
C VAL A 82 17.33 5.14 -6.99
N THR A 83 16.31 5.10 -7.85
CA THR A 83 16.16 6.00 -8.99
C THR A 83 14.84 6.75 -8.89
N VAL A 84 14.89 8.08 -8.97
CA VAL A 84 13.71 8.95 -8.96
C VAL A 84 13.33 9.33 -10.38
N PHE A 85 12.13 8.92 -10.81
CA PHE A 85 11.58 9.20 -12.12
C PHE A 85 10.58 10.35 -12.03
N ILE A 86 10.92 11.48 -12.64
CA ILE A 86 10.12 12.71 -12.61
C ILE A 86 9.36 12.85 -13.93
N ASP A 87 8.04 12.96 -13.86
CA ASP A 87 7.16 13.16 -15.03
C ASP A 87 7.16 14.62 -15.51
N GLY A 88 8.31 15.08 -15.99
CA GLY A 88 8.51 16.42 -16.54
C GLY A 88 9.90 16.98 -16.26
N TYR A 89 10.22 18.11 -16.89
CA TYR A 89 11.47 18.85 -16.69
C TYR A 89 11.31 19.94 -15.63
N TYR A 90 10.89 19.54 -14.43
CA TYR A 90 10.72 20.45 -13.30
C TYR A 90 12.04 20.58 -12.54
N GLU A 91 12.49 21.80 -12.29
CA GLU A 91 13.78 22.08 -11.63
C GLU A 91 13.74 21.69 -10.16
N GLU A 92 12.75 22.18 -9.39
CA GLU A 92 12.72 21.98 -7.94
C GLU A 92 12.65 20.50 -7.50
N PRO A 93 11.86 19.60 -8.15
CA PRO A 93 11.95 18.17 -7.86
C PRO A 93 13.34 17.57 -8.14
N MET A 94 14.03 18.01 -9.20
CA MET A 94 15.39 17.54 -9.49
C MET A 94 16.40 18.08 -8.47
N ASP A 95 16.30 19.36 -8.08
CA ASP A 95 17.14 19.94 -7.03
C ASP A 95 16.99 19.16 -5.71
N VAL A 96 15.78 18.67 -5.37
CA VAL A 96 15.55 17.78 -4.21
C VAL A 96 16.27 16.44 -4.36
N VAL A 97 16.25 15.83 -5.55
CA VAL A 97 16.97 14.56 -5.82
C VAL A 97 18.48 14.75 -5.69
N GLU A 98 19.01 15.84 -6.26
CA GLU A 98 20.42 16.20 -6.21
C GLU A 98 20.88 16.53 -4.77
N LEU A 99 20.01 17.17 -3.96
CA LEU A 99 20.29 17.44 -2.54
C LEU A 99 20.65 16.15 -1.79
N PHE A 100 19.91 15.07 -2.03
CA PHE A 100 20.18 13.76 -1.43
C PHE A 100 21.22 12.93 -2.19
N GLY A 101 21.69 13.39 -3.35
CA GLY A 101 22.74 12.71 -4.14
C GLY A 101 22.24 11.40 -4.75
N LEU A 102 20.94 11.35 -5.06
CA LEU A 102 20.30 10.19 -5.68
C LEU A 102 20.31 10.33 -7.21
N LYS A 103 20.03 9.22 -7.90
CA LYS A 103 19.88 9.22 -9.35
C LYS A 103 18.50 9.76 -9.73
N GLY A 104 18.45 10.83 -10.50
CA GLY A 104 17.23 11.39 -11.10
C GLY A 104 17.13 11.09 -12.60
N VAL A 105 15.93 10.81 -13.08
CA VAL A 105 15.59 10.67 -14.50
C VAL A 105 14.36 11.50 -14.79
N GLN A 106 14.46 12.47 -15.69
CA GLN A 106 13.32 13.23 -16.18
C GLN A 106 12.74 12.58 -17.43
N HIS A 107 11.42 12.56 -17.51
CA HIS A 107 10.67 12.02 -18.63
C HIS A 107 9.80 13.10 -19.26
N THR A 108 9.76 13.16 -20.59
CA THR A 108 8.82 14.04 -21.30
C THR A 108 7.40 13.50 -21.12
N PRO A 109 6.46 14.27 -20.53
CA PRO A 109 5.10 13.77 -20.31
C PRO A 109 4.39 13.40 -21.60
N ILE A 110 3.66 12.29 -21.57
CA ILE A 110 2.88 11.79 -22.71
C ILE A 110 1.41 11.70 -22.30
N SER A 111 0.49 12.24 -23.11
CA SER A 111 -0.96 12.29 -22.82
C SER A 111 -1.32 13.20 -21.64
N ILE A 112 -2.53 13.04 -21.07
CA ILE A 112 -3.12 13.88 -20.03
C ILE A 112 -3.74 13.05 -18.90
N LYS A 113 -3.96 13.68 -17.74
CA LYS A 113 -4.66 13.09 -16.59
C LYS A 113 -4.13 11.69 -16.25
N ASN A 114 -5.01 10.71 -16.03
CA ASN A 114 -4.68 9.36 -15.59
C ASN A 114 -3.88 8.61 -16.67
N ALA A 115 -4.10 8.90 -17.95
CA ALA A 115 -3.31 8.34 -19.05
C ALA A 115 -1.84 8.79 -18.99
N ARG A 116 -1.58 10.05 -18.62
CA ARG A 116 -0.22 10.57 -18.41
C ARG A 116 0.50 9.83 -17.29
N VAL A 117 -0.17 9.65 -16.15
CA VAL A 117 0.37 8.86 -15.04
C VAL A 117 0.66 7.42 -15.49
N SER A 118 -0.27 6.79 -16.22
CA SER A 118 -0.08 5.44 -16.76
C SER A 118 1.14 5.32 -17.68
N GLN A 119 1.37 6.28 -18.59
CA GLN A 119 2.56 6.25 -19.44
C GLN A 119 3.85 6.50 -18.67
N HIS A 120 3.82 7.36 -17.64
CA HIS A 120 4.98 7.61 -16.78
C HIS A 120 5.39 6.36 -15.99
N TYR A 121 4.40 5.63 -15.44
CA TYR A 121 4.62 4.33 -14.82
C TYR A 121 5.29 3.34 -15.78
N LYS A 122 4.75 3.18 -16.99
CA LYS A 122 5.36 2.30 -18.02
C LYS A 122 6.81 2.68 -18.29
N ALA A 123 7.07 3.96 -18.60
CA ALA A 123 8.40 4.45 -18.92
C ALA A 123 9.40 4.18 -17.77
N SER A 124 8.99 4.43 -16.54
CA SER A 124 9.80 4.26 -15.33
C SER A 124 10.12 2.79 -15.05
N LEU A 125 9.13 1.90 -15.16
CA LEU A 125 9.31 0.46 -14.96
C LEU A 125 10.19 -0.16 -16.05
N THR A 126 9.98 0.23 -17.31
CA THR A 126 10.83 -0.17 -18.43
C THR A 126 12.28 0.29 -18.21
N ALA A 127 12.49 1.55 -17.84
CA ALA A 127 13.82 2.09 -17.58
C ALA A 127 14.50 1.40 -16.40
N THR A 128 13.77 1.11 -15.32
CA THR A 128 14.31 0.41 -14.14
C THR A 128 14.91 -0.94 -14.50
N PHE A 129 14.19 -1.78 -15.25
CA PHE A 129 14.71 -3.10 -15.65
C PHE A 129 15.79 -3.03 -16.74
N ASN A 130 15.89 -1.93 -17.49
CA ASN A 130 16.99 -1.68 -18.42
C ASN A 130 18.26 -1.23 -17.69
N LEU A 131 18.11 -0.40 -16.65
CA LEU A 131 19.22 0.06 -15.80
C LEU A 131 19.78 -1.08 -14.92
N HIS A 132 18.95 -2.05 -14.58
CA HIS A 132 19.32 -3.23 -13.78
C HIS A 132 18.93 -4.53 -14.50
N PRO A 133 19.69 -4.96 -15.53
CA PRO A 133 19.35 -6.14 -16.34
C PRO A 133 19.27 -7.44 -15.53
N GLU A 134 20.08 -7.57 -14.48
CA GLU A 134 20.13 -8.76 -13.61
C GLU A 134 19.07 -8.77 -12.51
N ALA A 135 18.29 -7.69 -12.35
CA ALA A 135 17.26 -7.62 -11.32
C ALA A 135 16.04 -8.47 -11.70
N ASN A 136 15.61 -9.36 -10.81
CA ASN A 136 14.37 -10.13 -10.95
C ASN A 136 13.13 -9.39 -10.44
N PHE A 137 13.35 -8.36 -9.61
CA PHE A 137 12.30 -7.59 -8.95
C PHE A 137 12.60 -6.09 -9.04
N ALA A 138 11.57 -5.27 -8.86
CA ALA A 138 11.70 -3.85 -8.59
C ALA A 138 10.71 -3.44 -7.48
N ILE A 139 11.15 -2.58 -6.58
CA ILE A 139 10.31 -1.93 -5.57
C ILE A 139 9.80 -0.62 -6.18
N VAL A 140 8.51 -0.36 -6.08
CA VAL A 140 7.86 0.83 -6.65
C VAL A 140 7.24 1.65 -5.53
N LEU A 141 7.65 2.91 -5.42
CA LEU A 141 7.20 3.86 -4.40
C LEU A 141 6.68 5.15 -5.05
N GLU A 142 5.62 5.73 -4.51
CA GLU A 142 5.13 7.06 -4.90
C GLU A 142 5.72 8.15 -4.00
N GLU A 143 5.85 9.37 -4.52
CA GLU A 143 6.46 10.52 -3.81
C GLU A 143 5.69 11.01 -2.57
N ASP A 144 4.47 10.54 -2.34
CA ASP A 144 3.56 10.95 -1.27
C ASP A 144 3.33 9.87 -0.19
N LEU A 145 4.31 8.97 -0.05
CA LEU A 145 4.34 7.92 0.97
C LEU A 145 5.40 8.20 2.05
N ASP A 146 5.06 8.05 3.31
CA ASP A 146 6.08 7.79 4.35
C ASP A 146 6.41 6.30 4.33
N VAL A 147 7.70 5.97 4.38
CA VAL A 147 8.24 4.61 4.38
C VAL A 147 8.56 4.18 5.81
N SER A 148 8.04 3.02 6.24
CA SER A 148 8.30 2.48 7.58
C SER A 148 9.78 2.18 7.79
N VAL A 149 10.24 2.34 9.03
CA VAL A 149 11.62 2.03 9.45
C VAL A 149 12.02 0.57 9.16
N ASP A 150 11.07 -0.36 9.18
CA ASP A 150 11.28 -1.79 8.91
C ASP A 150 10.88 -2.22 7.48
N PHE A 151 10.62 -1.28 6.57
CA PHE A 151 10.11 -1.58 5.21
C PHE A 151 10.96 -2.63 4.48
N PHE A 152 12.28 -2.47 4.43
CA PHE A 152 13.17 -3.43 3.78
C PHE A 152 13.34 -4.72 4.59
N SER A 153 13.19 -4.69 5.91
CA SER A 153 13.16 -5.90 6.75
C SER A 153 11.93 -6.75 6.44
N PHE A 154 10.77 -6.13 6.27
CA PHE A 154 9.55 -6.78 5.81
C PHE A 154 9.76 -7.43 4.44
N LEU A 155 10.23 -6.66 3.44
CA LEU A 155 10.43 -7.19 2.09
C LEU A 155 11.49 -8.29 2.05
N SER A 156 12.59 -8.15 2.80
CA SER A 156 13.65 -9.17 2.86
C SER A 156 13.15 -10.52 3.36
N GLN A 157 12.17 -10.52 4.26
CA GLN A 157 11.58 -11.74 4.81
C GLN A 157 10.52 -12.36 3.88
N THR A 158 9.91 -11.58 2.97
CA THR A 158 8.78 -12.06 2.14
C THR A 158 9.11 -12.22 0.66
N ILE A 159 10.18 -11.60 0.16
CA ILE A 159 10.48 -11.52 -1.28
C ILE A 159 10.57 -12.89 -1.96
N HIS A 160 11.08 -13.90 -1.25
CA HIS A 160 11.22 -15.27 -1.77
C HIS A 160 9.89 -15.91 -2.14
N LEU A 161 8.77 -15.47 -1.55
CA LEU A 161 7.44 -15.97 -1.87
C LEU A 161 7.10 -15.73 -3.35
N LEU A 162 7.51 -14.60 -3.93
CA LEU A 162 7.23 -14.29 -5.35
C LEU A 162 7.99 -15.20 -6.33
N ASP A 163 9.10 -15.80 -5.89
CA ASP A 163 9.84 -16.79 -6.69
C ASP A 163 9.32 -18.21 -6.51
N GLN A 164 8.73 -18.51 -5.36
CA GLN A 164 8.33 -19.86 -4.98
C GLN A 164 6.83 -20.14 -5.17
N ASP A 165 6.02 -19.11 -5.44
CA ASP A 165 4.56 -19.24 -5.63
C ASP A 165 4.06 -18.39 -6.80
N ASP A 166 3.83 -19.02 -7.95
CA ASP A 166 3.31 -18.37 -9.17
C ASP A 166 1.87 -17.87 -9.05
N SER A 167 1.16 -18.24 -7.96
CA SER A 167 -0.17 -17.67 -7.68
C SER A 167 -0.11 -16.28 -7.04
N LEU A 168 1.09 -15.77 -6.72
CA LEU A 168 1.27 -14.41 -6.26
C LEU A 168 1.52 -13.44 -7.41
N PHE A 169 0.90 -12.27 -7.31
CA PHE A 169 1.01 -11.16 -8.25
C PHE A 169 1.99 -10.10 -7.76
N CYS A 170 1.97 -9.80 -6.46
CA CYS A 170 2.82 -8.79 -5.85
C CYS A 170 2.98 -8.99 -4.34
N ILE A 171 3.89 -8.23 -3.74
CA ILE A 171 3.93 -7.97 -2.29
C ILE A 171 3.68 -6.47 -2.14
N SER A 172 2.75 -6.06 -1.29
CA SER A 172 2.46 -4.65 -1.00
C SER A 172 2.63 -4.35 0.48
N ALA A 173 3.11 -3.15 0.78
CA ALA A 173 3.24 -2.60 2.12
C ALA A 173 1.93 -2.04 2.67
N TRP A 174 0.85 -2.04 1.90
CA TRP A 174 -0.41 -1.39 2.22
C TRP A 174 -1.54 -2.38 2.46
N ASN A 175 -2.18 -2.28 3.62
CA ASN A 175 -3.45 -2.92 3.91
C ASN A 175 -4.59 -1.91 3.74
N ASP A 176 -5.45 -2.11 2.73
CA ASP A 176 -6.60 -1.23 2.47
C ASP A 176 -7.55 -1.12 3.67
N GLN A 177 -7.66 -2.18 4.47
CA GLN A 177 -8.47 -2.21 5.68
C GLN A 177 -7.63 -1.96 6.94
N GLY A 178 -6.36 -1.62 6.84
CA GLY A 178 -5.46 -1.48 7.99
C GLY A 178 -5.59 -0.16 8.73
N TYR A 179 -6.71 0.10 9.39
CA TYR A 179 -6.92 1.32 10.20
C TYR A 179 -6.47 1.13 11.66
N GLU A 180 -6.20 2.24 12.37
CA GLU A 180 -5.68 2.26 13.74
C GLU A 180 -6.42 1.32 14.70
N HIS A 181 -7.75 1.23 14.57
CA HIS A 181 -8.64 0.45 15.44
C HIS A 181 -8.91 -0.98 14.99
N ILE A 182 -8.51 -1.36 13.76
CA ILE A 182 -8.78 -2.70 13.19
C ILE A 182 -7.57 -3.46 12.63
N ALA A 183 -6.38 -2.88 12.67
CA ALA A 183 -5.11 -3.60 12.52
C ALA A 183 -4.41 -3.69 13.89
N GLU A 184 -3.67 -4.76 14.17
CA GLU A 184 -3.08 -5.04 15.48
C GLU A 184 -1.64 -5.57 15.39
N ASP A 185 -1.39 -6.66 14.65
CA ASP A 185 -0.16 -7.46 14.76
C ASP A 185 0.83 -7.12 13.63
N PRO A 186 1.94 -6.41 13.92
CA PRO A 186 2.91 -6.04 12.89
C PRO A 186 3.64 -7.25 12.28
N ALA A 187 3.56 -8.45 12.89
CA ALA A 187 4.20 -9.66 12.38
C ALA A 187 3.28 -10.54 11.52
N LEU A 188 2.00 -10.17 11.37
CA LEU A 188 0.99 -10.93 10.64
C LEU A 188 0.90 -10.47 9.17
N LEU A 189 0.69 -11.44 8.28
CA LEU A 189 0.54 -11.25 6.85
C LEU A 189 -0.76 -11.89 6.33
N TYR A 190 -1.26 -11.37 5.21
CA TYR A 190 -2.44 -11.85 4.50
C TYR A 190 -2.15 -12.08 3.01
N ARG A 191 -2.91 -12.98 2.38
CA ARG A 191 -3.13 -12.97 0.93
C ARG A 191 -4.45 -12.25 0.63
N VAL A 192 -4.47 -11.41 -0.40
CA VAL A 192 -5.66 -10.69 -0.84
C VAL A 192 -5.83 -10.73 -2.36
N GLU A 193 -7.07 -10.80 -2.83
CA GLU A 193 -7.41 -10.86 -4.26
C GLU A 193 -7.43 -9.49 -4.95
N SER A 194 -6.38 -8.70 -4.76
CA SER A 194 -6.23 -7.38 -5.39
C SER A 194 -4.75 -7.04 -5.62
N MET A 195 -4.50 -5.85 -6.18
CA MET A 195 -3.18 -5.22 -6.27
C MET A 195 -3.26 -3.86 -5.55
N PRO A 196 -2.92 -3.80 -4.24
CA PRO A 196 -3.11 -2.58 -3.44
C PRO A 196 -2.21 -1.41 -3.87
N GLY A 197 -1.02 -1.68 -4.39
CA GLY A 197 -0.05 -0.63 -4.74
C GLY A 197 0.61 -0.03 -3.48
N LEU A 198 0.74 1.30 -3.46
CA LEU A 198 1.19 2.11 -2.31
C LEU A 198 2.43 1.55 -1.60
N GLY A 199 3.49 1.30 -2.38
CA GLY A 199 4.70 0.64 -1.94
C GLY A 199 4.62 -0.87 -2.16
N TRP A 200 5.10 -1.32 -3.32
CA TRP A 200 4.90 -2.69 -3.77
C TRP A 200 6.08 -3.23 -4.57
N VAL A 201 6.18 -4.55 -4.64
CA VAL A 201 7.20 -5.28 -5.39
C VAL A 201 6.61 -5.83 -6.69
N LEU A 202 7.28 -5.56 -7.80
CA LEU A 202 6.98 -6.06 -9.14
C LEU A 202 8.00 -7.11 -9.57
N LYS A 203 7.54 -8.31 -9.96
CA LYS A 203 8.39 -9.32 -10.61
C LYS A 203 8.64 -8.94 -12.07
N LYS A 204 9.90 -9.02 -12.51
CA LYS A 204 10.33 -8.64 -13.85
C LYS A 204 9.61 -9.42 -14.94
N SER A 205 9.45 -10.73 -14.77
CA SER A 205 8.74 -11.58 -15.75
C SER A 205 7.27 -11.16 -15.91
N ILE A 206 6.57 -10.88 -14.81
CA ILE A 206 5.19 -10.36 -14.87
C ILE A 206 5.17 -9.05 -15.67
N TYR A 207 6.11 -8.14 -15.42
CA TYR A 207 6.16 -6.87 -16.16
C TYR A 207 6.47 -7.08 -17.65
N LYS A 208 7.61 -7.70 -17.96
CA LYS A 208 8.14 -7.80 -19.32
C LYS A 208 7.34 -8.73 -20.21
N ASP A 209 6.91 -9.86 -19.68
CA ASP A 209 6.29 -10.92 -20.47
C ASP A 209 4.76 -10.76 -20.53
N GLU A 210 4.14 -10.11 -19.53
CA GLU A 210 2.68 -9.99 -19.45
C GLU A 210 2.15 -8.56 -19.52
N LEU A 211 2.70 -7.60 -18.77
CA LEU A 211 2.07 -6.27 -18.63
C LEU A 211 2.52 -5.28 -19.71
N GLU A 212 3.83 -5.13 -19.91
CA GLU A 212 4.44 -4.16 -20.83
C GLU A 212 3.94 -4.29 -22.28
N PRO A 213 3.80 -5.50 -22.88
CA PRO A 213 3.36 -5.65 -24.26
C PRO A 213 1.92 -5.22 -24.52
N LYS A 214 1.06 -5.28 -23.50
CA LYS A 214 -0.36 -4.92 -23.56
C LYS A 214 -0.71 -3.70 -22.69
N TRP A 215 0.31 -2.93 -22.28
CA TRP A 215 0.10 -1.75 -21.45
C TRP A 215 -0.85 -0.77 -22.17
N PRO A 216 -1.83 -0.16 -21.48
CA PRO A 216 -2.77 0.76 -22.10
C PRO A 216 -2.07 1.85 -22.91
N THR A 217 -2.54 2.07 -24.13
CA THR A 217 -2.02 3.09 -25.04
C THR A 217 -2.35 4.50 -24.53
N PRO A 218 -1.59 5.54 -24.96
CA PRO A 218 -1.71 6.90 -24.41
C PRO A 218 -3.10 7.54 -24.52
N GLU A 219 -3.94 7.11 -25.46
CA GLU A 219 -5.30 7.59 -25.65
C GLU A 219 -6.30 7.05 -24.61
N LYS A 220 -5.94 6.00 -23.87
CA LYS A 220 -6.82 5.40 -22.85
C LYS A 220 -6.70 6.14 -21.52
N LEU A 221 -7.75 6.86 -21.14
CA LEU A 221 -7.89 7.54 -19.84
C LEU A 221 -8.18 6.56 -18.70
N TRP A 222 -7.36 5.52 -18.57
CA TRP A 222 -7.49 4.48 -17.53
C TRP A 222 -6.43 4.69 -16.45
N ASP A 223 -6.82 4.49 -15.20
CA ASP A 223 -5.89 4.36 -14.09
C ASP A 223 -5.12 3.03 -14.22
N TRP A 224 -3.79 3.11 -14.12
CA TRP A 224 -2.89 1.98 -14.36
C TRP A 224 -3.11 0.84 -13.34
N ASP A 225 -3.38 1.20 -12.08
CA ASP A 225 -3.61 0.28 -10.97
C ASP A 225 -4.97 -0.42 -11.10
N MET A 226 -6.01 0.32 -11.47
CA MET A 226 -7.33 -0.25 -11.77
C MET A 226 -7.24 -1.25 -12.93
N TRP A 227 -6.50 -0.91 -14.00
CA TRP A 227 -6.23 -1.83 -15.10
C TRP A 227 -5.47 -3.07 -14.65
N MET A 228 -4.48 -2.94 -13.75
CA MET A 228 -3.75 -4.09 -13.20
C MET A 228 -4.62 -5.00 -12.32
N ARG A 229 -5.66 -4.47 -11.68
CA ARG A 229 -6.61 -5.24 -10.85
C ARG A 229 -7.61 -6.04 -11.68
N MET A 230 -7.80 -5.70 -12.95
CA MET A 230 -8.74 -6.39 -13.84
C MET A 230 -8.38 -7.89 -14.00
N PRO A 231 -9.38 -8.78 -14.15
CA PRO A 231 -9.14 -10.23 -14.27
C PRO A 231 -8.16 -10.63 -15.37
N GLU A 232 -8.12 -9.90 -16.49
CA GLU A 232 -7.25 -10.17 -17.64
C GLU A 232 -5.75 -9.96 -17.34
N GLN A 233 -5.44 -9.11 -16.36
CA GLN A 233 -4.08 -8.81 -15.89
C GLN A 233 -3.75 -9.68 -14.68
N ARG A 234 -4.57 -9.60 -13.64
CA ARG A 234 -4.32 -10.29 -12.36
C ARG A 234 -4.45 -11.80 -12.50
N LYS A 235 -5.33 -12.31 -13.37
CA LYS A 235 -5.51 -13.75 -13.68
C LYS A 235 -5.78 -14.60 -12.43
N GLY A 236 -6.55 -14.07 -11.48
CA GLY A 236 -6.86 -14.75 -10.22
C GLY A 236 -5.69 -14.88 -9.23
N ARG A 237 -4.54 -14.26 -9.51
CA ARG A 237 -3.42 -14.15 -8.57
C ARG A 237 -3.73 -13.16 -7.45
N GLU A 238 -2.94 -13.25 -6.38
CA GLU A 238 -3.13 -12.50 -5.14
C GLU A 238 -1.88 -11.74 -4.74
N CYS A 239 -2.00 -10.73 -3.88
CA CYS A 239 -0.83 -10.09 -3.28
C CYS A 239 -0.70 -10.43 -1.80
N VAL A 240 0.54 -10.45 -1.32
CA VAL A 240 0.83 -10.49 0.12
C VAL A 240 0.81 -9.08 0.68
N ILE A 241 0.10 -8.87 1.79
CA ILE A 241 0.06 -7.61 2.55
C ILE A 241 0.33 -7.87 4.05
N PRO A 242 0.89 -6.91 4.79
CA PRO A 242 0.95 -6.99 6.25
C PRO A 242 -0.40 -6.60 6.87
N ASP A 243 -0.65 -7.00 8.12
CA ASP A 243 -1.79 -6.49 8.89
C ASP A 243 -1.65 -4.99 9.19
N VAL A 244 -0.47 -4.59 9.71
CA VAL A 244 -0.10 -3.18 9.93
C VAL A 244 0.74 -2.67 8.75
N SER A 245 0.27 -1.63 8.07
CA SER A 245 0.94 -1.11 6.87
C SER A 245 2.37 -0.63 7.12
N ARG A 246 3.24 -0.81 6.12
CA ARG A 246 4.65 -0.32 6.08
C ARG A 246 4.84 0.91 5.20
N SER A 247 3.74 1.45 4.67
CA SER A 247 3.66 2.73 4.01
C SER A 247 2.49 3.54 4.59
N TYR A 248 2.61 4.87 4.58
CA TYR A 248 1.53 5.78 4.95
C TYR A 248 1.37 6.87 3.89
N HIS A 249 0.18 7.00 3.32
CA HIS A 249 -0.10 7.98 2.29
C HIS A 249 -0.47 9.35 2.89
N PHE A 250 0.41 10.35 2.71
CA PHE A 250 0.21 11.70 3.23
C PHE A 250 -0.21 12.72 2.17
N GLY A 251 -0.30 12.31 0.89
CA GLY A 251 -0.68 13.20 -0.20
C GLY A 251 -2.10 13.71 -0.02
N ILE A 252 -2.27 15.02 0.20
CA ILE A 252 -3.60 15.65 0.31
C ILE A 252 -4.00 16.27 -1.04
N ILE A 253 -3.02 16.73 -1.81
CA ILE A 253 -3.19 17.30 -3.15
C ILE A 253 -2.64 16.30 -4.17
N GLY A 254 -3.52 15.81 -5.04
CA GLY A 254 -3.20 14.82 -6.07
C GLY A 254 -4.29 14.72 -7.13
N LEU A 255 -4.08 13.86 -8.12
CA LEU A 255 -4.98 13.74 -9.29
C LEU A 255 -6.41 13.35 -8.89
N ASN A 256 -6.55 12.41 -7.96
CA ASN A 256 -7.83 11.89 -7.46
C ASN A 256 -8.02 12.15 -5.95
N MET A 257 -7.25 13.07 -5.36
CA MET A 257 -7.16 13.27 -3.90
C MET A 257 -7.54 14.70 -3.50
N ASN A 258 -8.26 14.83 -2.38
CA ASN A 258 -8.59 16.11 -1.75
C ASN A 258 -8.59 15.98 -0.22
N GLY A 259 -8.64 17.12 0.49
CA GLY A 259 -8.56 17.18 1.95
C GLY A 259 -9.58 16.33 2.69
N TYR A 260 -10.86 16.38 2.26
CA TYR A 260 -11.92 15.59 2.88
C TYR A 260 -11.70 14.09 2.66
N PHE A 261 -11.37 13.69 1.43
CA PHE A 261 -11.12 12.29 1.09
C PHE A 261 -9.94 11.69 1.87
N HIS A 262 -8.85 12.47 2.03
CA HIS A 262 -7.70 12.07 2.84
C HIS A 262 -8.09 11.90 4.32
N GLU A 263 -8.83 12.86 4.88
CA GLU A 263 -9.25 12.83 6.27
C GLU A 263 -10.16 11.64 6.60
N VAL A 264 -11.06 11.29 5.68
CA VAL A 264 -11.98 10.16 5.86
C VAL A 264 -11.29 8.81 5.69
N TYR A 265 -10.46 8.64 4.66
CA TYR A 265 -9.99 7.31 4.24
C TYR A 265 -8.50 7.04 4.40
N PHE A 266 -7.67 8.01 4.78
CA PHE A 266 -6.21 7.79 4.85
C PHE A 266 -5.59 8.25 6.16
N LYS A 267 -6.11 9.32 6.77
CA LYS A 267 -5.55 9.93 7.98
C LYS A 267 -5.44 8.96 9.17
N LYS A 268 -6.34 7.99 9.27
CA LYS A 268 -6.38 7.00 10.37
C LYS A 268 -5.87 5.61 9.96
N HIS A 269 -5.15 5.50 8.84
CA HIS A 269 -4.46 4.25 8.51
C HIS A 269 -3.33 3.98 9.49
N LYS A 270 -3.26 2.74 9.97
CA LYS A 270 -2.24 2.32 10.93
C LYS A 270 -0.90 2.17 10.22
N PHE A 271 0.12 2.80 10.77
CA PHE A 271 1.48 2.80 10.23
C PHE A 271 2.44 2.17 11.23
N ASN A 272 3.26 1.21 10.77
CA ASN A 272 4.23 0.57 11.64
C ASN A 272 5.40 1.52 11.95
N THR A 273 5.80 1.57 13.21
CA THR A 273 6.98 2.31 13.69
C THR A 273 7.96 1.40 14.46
N VAL A 274 7.63 0.12 14.62
CA VAL A 274 8.48 -0.85 15.31
C VAL A 274 9.56 -1.35 14.35
N PRO A 275 10.85 -1.20 14.67
CA PRO A 275 11.94 -1.65 13.80
C PRO A 275 12.10 -3.18 13.82
N ASN A 276 12.61 -3.73 12.71
CA ASN A 276 13.10 -5.11 12.59
C ASN A 276 12.12 -6.20 13.09
N VAL A 277 10.82 -6.02 12.85
CA VAL A 277 9.78 -6.99 13.22
C VAL A 277 10.06 -8.33 12.55
N GLN A 278 10.04 -9.40 13.34
CA GLN A 278 10.15 -10.77 12.85
C GLN A 278 8.76 -11.28 12.45
N LEU A 279 8.57 -11.56 11.17
CA LEU A 279 7.29 -12.00 10.63
C LEU A 279 7.03 -13.46 11.04
N LYS A 280 5.77 -13.77 11.36
CA LYS A 280 5.38 -15.11 11.80
C LYS A 280 5.04 -15.98 10.60
N ASN A 281 5.54 -17.22 10.59
CA ASN A 281 5.15 -18.29 9.67
C ASN A 281 5.09 -17.86 8.19
N VAL A 282 6.11 -17.15 7.68
CA VAL A 282 6.06 -16.55 6.33
C VAL A 282 5.77 -17.57 5.23
N ASP A 283 6.33 -18.77 5.30
CA ASP A 283 6.08 -19.81 4.29
C ASP A 283 4.63 -20.33 4.28
N SER A 284 3.84 -20.07 5.33
CA SER A 284 2.40 -20.37 5.33
C SER A 284 1.61 -19.52 4.34
N LEU A 285 2.19 -18.44 3.80
CA LEU A 285 1.55 -17.58 2.80
C LEU A 285 1.58 -18.17 1.39
N LYS A 286 2.23 -19.33 1.18
CA LYS A 286 2.13 -20.08 -0.07
C LYS A 286 0.72 -20.64 -0.24
N LYS A 287 0.20 -20.64 -1.46
CA LYS A 287 -1.20 -20.95 -1.81
C LYS A 287 -1.85 -22.05 -0.95
N ASP A 288 -1.35 -23.28 -1.02
CA ASP A 288 -1.99 -24.42 -0.33
C ASP A 288 -1.74 -24.38 1.18
N SER A 289 -0.61 -23.85 1.63
CA SER A 289 -0.30 -23.70 3.05
C SER A 289 -1.17 -22.64 3.71
N TYR A 290 -1.56 -21.60 2.96
CA TYR A 290 -2.42 -20.54 3.46
C TYR A 290 -3.82 -21.05 3.71
N GLU A 291 -4.33 -21.95 2.85
CA GLU A 291 -5.62 -22.61 3.10
C GLU A 291 -5.59 -23.45 4.39
N VAL A 292 -4.48 -24.12 4.70
CA VAL A 292 -4.31 -24.85 5.96
C VAL A 292 -4.36 -23.89 7.16
N GLU A 293 -3.68 -22.74 7.07
CA GLU A 293 -3.73 -21.69 8.09
C GLU A 293 -5.16 -21.16 8.29
N ILE A 294 -5.88 -20.85 7.22
CA ILE A 294 -7.28 -20.39 7.28
C ILE A 294 -8.17 -21.46 7.92
N GLN A 295 -8.03 -22.75 7.56
CA GLN A 295 -8.79 -23.82 8.21
C GLN A 295 -8.47 -23.94 9.70
N GLY A 296 -7.21 -23.72 10.09
CA GLY A 296 -6.79 -23.66 11.49
C GLY A 296 -7.50 -22.55 12.26
N LEU A 297 -7.53 -21.33 11.72
CA LEU A 297 -8.23 -20.19 12.30
C LEU A 297 -9.73 -20.43 12.40
N LEU A 298 -10.37 -20.92 11.33
CA LEU A 298 -11.81 -21.23 11.31
C LEU A 298 -12.20 -22.32 12.32
N LYS A 299 -11.29 -23.23 12.66
CA LYS A 299 -11.55 -24.32 13.62
C LYS A 299 -11.59 -23.81 15.06
N VAL A 300 -10.79 -22.79 15.39
CA VAL A 300 -10.71 -22.22 16.75
C VAL A 300 -11.61 -21.01 16.95
N ALA A 301 -12.13 -20.44 15.86
CA ALA A 301 -12.97 -19.25 15.91
C ALA A 301 -14.31 -19.50 16.62
N GLU A 302 -14.62 -18.64 17.58
CA GLU A 302 -15.90 -18.64 18.30
C GLU A 302 -16.95 -17.87 17.48
N VAL A 303 -18.11 -18.48 17.23
CA VAL A 303 -19.17 -17.86 16.40
C VAL A 303 -19.84 -16.74 17.19
N LEU A 304 -19.87 -15.53 16.63
CA LEU A 304 -20.54 -14.37 17.22
C LEU A 304 -22.07 -14.51 17.17
N ASP A 305 -22.76 -13.82 18.05
CA ASP A 305 -24.23 -13.82 18.10
C ASP A 305 -24.82 -12.94 16.99
N HIS A 306 -25.34 -13.59 15.94
CA HIS A 306 -25.89 -12.91 14.75
C HIS A 306 -27.26 -12.26 14.99
N THR A 307 -27.81 -12.35 16.20
CA THR A 307 -29.02 -11.59 16.58
C THR A 307 -28.71 -10.15 16.99
N LYS A 308 -27.43 -9.84 17.25
CA LYS A 308 -26.96 -8.51 17.62
C LYS A 308 -26.55 -7.70 16.40
N ASN A 309 -26.58 -6.38 16.54
CA ASN A 309 -26.14 -5.44 15.52
C ASN A 309 -24.61 -5.50 15.34
N PRO A 310 -24.09 -5.91 14.17
CA PRO A 310 -22.64 -6.01 13.95
C PRO A 310 -21.90 -4.67 13.97
N CYS A 311 -22.63 -3.57 13.77
CA CYS A 311 -22.08 -2.21 13.77
C CYS A 311 -21.86 -1.64 15.18
N GLU A 312 -22.34 -2.33 16.23
CA GLU A 312 -22.12 -1.92 17.61
C GLU A 312 -20.90 -2.62 18.21
N ASP A 313 -20.23 -1.96 19.15
CA ASP A 313 -19.13 -2.55 19.91
C ASP A 313 -19.58 -3.73 20.79
N SER A 314 -20.86 -3.78 21.14
CA SER A 314 -21.49 -4.88 21.90
C SER A 314 -21.51 -6.20 21.14
N PHE A 315 -21.27 -6.17 19.81
CA PHE A 315 -21.24 -7.36 18.96
C PHE A 315 -20.07 -8.29 19.30
N VAL A 316 -18.89 -7.71 19.58
CA VAL A 316 -17.69 -8.46 19.96
C VAL A 316 -17.56 -8.45 21.49
N PRO A 317 -17.48 -9.62 22.15
CA PRO A 317 -17.33 -9.71 23.61
C PRO A 317 -16.10 -8.96 24.13
N ASP A 318 -16.20 -8.41 25.34
CA ASP A 318 -15.08 -7.76 26.03
C ASP A 318 -14.05 -8.79 26.46
N SER A 319 -13.12 -9.05 25.55
CA SER A 319 -12.04 -10.03 25.62
C SER A 319 -10.89 -9.54 24.74
N GLU A 320 -9.71 -10.12 24.88
CA GLU A 320 -8.56 -9.83 24.02
C GLU A 320 -7.87 -11.13 23.60
N GLY A 321 -7.24 -11.13 22.42
CA GLY A 321 -6.47 -12.27 21.91
C GLY A 321 -7.30 -13.48 21.49
N LYS A 322 -8.62 -13.33 21.36
CA LYS A 322 -9.52 -14.37 20.86
C LYS A 322 -9.66 -14.30 19.34
N THR A 323 -10.16 -15.40 18.76
CA THR A 323 -10.58 -15.44 17.36
C THR A 323 -12.08 -15.64 17.31
N TYR A 324 -12.75 -14.73 16.60
CA TYR A 324 -14.18 -14.75 16.39
C TYR A 324 -14.51 -14.90 14.91
N ILE A 325 -15.71 -15.41 14.62
CA ILE A 325 -16.22 -15.51 13.25
C ILE A 325 -17.65 -15.00 13.16
N MET A 326 -17.92 -14.25 12.09
CA MET A 326 -19.27 -13.91 11.64
C MET A 326 -19.47 -14.26 10.18
N PHE A 327 -20.72 -14.47 9.80
CA PHE A 327 -21.16 -14.84 8.47
C PHE A 327 -22.06 -13.75 7.93
N ILE A 328 -21.71 -13.23 6.75
CA ILE A 328 -22.51 -12.22 6.03
C ILE A 328 -23.13 -12.84 4.79
N LYS A 329 -24.27 -12.30 4.36
CA LYS A 329 -24.96 -12.68 3.15
C LYS A 329 -24.26 -12.06 1.95
N MET A 330 -23.92 -12.90 0.96
CA MET A 330 -23.37 -12.49 -0.32
C MET A 330 -23.66 -13.61 -1.33
N GLU A 331 -24.65 -13.40 -2.21
CA GLU A 331 -25.17 -14.45 -3.11
C GLU A 331 -24.33 -14.65 -4.38
N SER A 332 -23.60 -13.63 -4.80
CA SER A 332 -22.70 -13.63 -5.96
C SER A 332 -21.53 -12.69 -5.70
N ASP A 333 -20.50 -12.74 -6.55
CA ASP A 333 -19.36 -11.81 -6.48
C ASP A 333 -19.78 -10.35 -6.66
N SER A 334 -20.95 -10.10 -7.28
CA SER A 334 -21.53 -8.77 -7.44
C SER A 334 -22.38 -8.31 -6.24
N ASP A 335 -22.77 -9.21 -5.33
CA ASP A 335 -23.57 -8.88 -4.14
C ASP A 335 -22.70 -8.35 -3.00
N THR A 336 -22.19 -7.14 -3.18
CA THR A 336 -21.25 -6.52 -2.23
C THR A 336 -21.94 -5.75 -1.10
N SER A 337 -23.27 -5.65 -1.15
CA SER A 337 -24.11 -4.76 -0.33
C SER A 337 -23.83 -4.85 1.17
N THR A 338 -23.90 -6.06 1.72
CA THR A 338 -23.74 -6.29 3.16
C THR A 338 -22.32 -6.00 3.63
N TRP A 339 -21.30 -6.39 2.85
CA TRP A 339 -19.91 -6.06 3.19
C TRP A 339 -19.68 -4.56 3.17
N THR A 340 -20.17 -3.86 2.14
CA THR A 340 -20.01 -2.42 2.01
C THR A 340 -20.63 -1.66 3.17
N GLU A 341 -21.87 -1.98 3.57
CA GLU A 341 -22.51 -1.32 4.72
C GLU A 341 -21.84 -1.69 6.05
N LEU A 342 -21.32 -2.92 6.18
CA LEU A 342 -20.53 -3.31 7.35
C LEU A 342 -19.21 -2.51 7.41
N ALA A 343 -18.47 -2.40 6.31
CA ALA A 343 -17.24 -1.65 6.22
C ALA A 343 -17.47 -0.17 6.58
N LYS A 344 -18.55 0.42 6.06
CA LYS A 344 -18.97 1.78 6.37
C LYS A 344 -19.21 2.02 7.86
N CYS A 345 -19.97 1.13 8.52
CA CYS A 345 -20.26 1.29 9.94
C CYS A 345 -19.06 0.95 10.85
N LEU A 346 -18.12 0.14 10.36
CA LEU A 346 -16.82 -0.08 11.02
C LEU A 346 -15.84 1.09 10.80
N HIS A 347 -16.18 2.07 9.97
CA HIS A 347 -15.35 3.22 9.60
C HIS A 347 -14.03 2.79 8.94
N VAL A 348 -14.15 1.94 7.91
CA VAL A 348 -13.01 1.41 7.13
C VAL A 348 -13.29 1.62 5.63
N TRP A 349 -12.45 1.08 4.75
CA TRP A 349 -12.60 1.30 3.31
C TRP A 349 -13.86 0.61 2.75
N ASP A 350 -14.80 1.41 2.23
CA ASP A 350 -16.12 1.00 1.74
C ASP A 350 -16.47 1.46 0.30
N LEU A 351 -15.55 2.13 -0.40
CA LEU A 351 -15.82 2.66 -1.76
C LEU A 351 -15.85 1.58 -2.85
N ASP A 352 -15.04 0.55 -2.67
CA ASP A 352 -14.97 -0.66 -3.48
C ASP A 352 -14.46 -1.82 -2.62
N VAL A 353 -14.78 -3.05 -3.00
CA VAL A 353 -14.49 -4.22 -2.16
C VAL A 353 -13.01 -4.57 -2.20
N ARG A 354 -12.36 -4.55 -1.02
CA ARG A 354 -10.94 -4.85 -0.84
C ARG A 354 -10.70 -5.70 0.41
N GLY A 355 -9.49 -6.25 0.53
CA GLY A 355 -9.04 -6.97 1.72
C GLY A 355 -9.60 -8.40 1.86
N TYR A 356 -10.17 -8.96 0.79
CA TYR A 356 -10.76 -10.29 0.82
C TYR A 356 -9.87 -11.35 0.18
N HIS A 357 -10.07 -12.59 0.64
CA HIS A 357 -9.51 -13.82 0.09
C HIS A 357 -10.64 -14.85 0.03
N ARG A 358 -11.11 -15.23 -1.16
CA ARG A 358 -12.17 -16.25 -1.33
C ARG A 358 -13.41 -16.00 -0.46
N GLY A 359 -13.87 -14.74 -0.43
CA GLY A 359 -15.01 -14.31 0.39
C GLY A 359 -14.76 -14.33 1.90
N LEU A 360 -13.50 -14.34 2.36
CA LEU A 360 -13.10 -14.13 3.74
C LEU A 360 -12.40 -12.78 3.90
N TRP A 361 -12.84 -11.98 4.87
CA TRP A 361 -12.09 -10.83 5.37
C TRP A 361 -11.54 -11.13 6.76
N ARG A 362 -10.35 -10.60 7.03
CA ARG A 362 -9.63 -10.73 8.30
C ARG A 362 -9.31 -9.33 8.80
N LEU A 363 -9.73 -9.02 10.02
CA LEU A 363 -9.50 -7.74 10.69
C LEU A 363 -9.50 -7.93 12.20
N PHE A 364 -9.19 -6.88 12.95
CA PHE A 364 -9.26 -6.88 14.40
C PHE A 364 -10.43 -6.02 14.91
N ARG A 365 -11.03 -6.44 16.04
CA ARG A 365 -11.93 -5.60 16.84
C ARG A 365 -11.66 -5.86 18.30
N LYS A 366 -11.46 -4.79 19.09
CA LYS A 366 -11.07 -4.88 20.51
C LYS A 366 -9.89 -5.84 20.73
N ARG A 367 -8.88 -5.80 19.84
CA ARG A 367 -7.68 -6.67 19.89
C ARG A 367 -7.98 -8.18 19.77
N ASN A 368 -9.15 -8.53 19.22
CA ASN A 368 -9.51 -9.89 18.83
C ASN A 368 -9.50 -10.00 17.31
N HIS A 369 -9.06 -11.14 16.80
CA HIS A 369 -9.10 -11.44 15.37
C HIS A 369 -10.54 -11.79 14.98
N VAL A 370 -11.13 -11.05 14.06
CA VAL A 370 -12.48 -11.28 13.55
C VAL A 370 -12.40 -11.74 12.10
N LEU A 371 -12.98 -12.91 11.84
CA LEU A 371 -13.14 -13.50 10.51
C LEU A 371 -14.54 -13.20 10.00
N VAL A 372 -14.65 -12.65 8.80
CA VAL A 372 -15.93 -12.36 8.14
C VAL A 372 -16.06 -13.25 6.91
N VAL A 373 -17.01 -14.18 6.92
CA VAL A 373 -17.21 -15.15 5.83
C VAL A 373 -18.47 -14.83 5.04
N ALA A 374 -18.32 -14.62 3.72
CA ALA A 374 -19.42 -14.42 2.79
C ALA A 374 -20.12 -15.73 2.41
N VAL A 375 -21.44 -15.80 2.62
CA VAL A 375 -22.25 -17.00 2.42
C VAL A 375 -23.33 -16.76 1.34
N PRO A 376 -23.47 -17.65 0.34
CA PRO A 376 -22.80 -18.95 0.18
C PRO A 376 -21.51 -18.95 -0.66
N ILE A 377 -21.08 -17.80 -1.21
CA ILE A 377 -20.01 -17.79 -2.22
C ILE A 377 -18.64 -18.26 -1.70
N SER A 378 -18.35 -18.04 -0.42
CA SER A 378 -17.07 -18.46 0.14
C SER A 378 -17.02 -19.97 0.28
N PRO A 379 -15.92 -20.64 -0.10
CA PRO A 379 -15.73 -22.06 0.21
C PRO A 379 -15.76 -22.33 1.72
N TYR A 380 -15.55 -21.31 2.55
CA TYR A 380 -15.59 -21.40 4.01
C TYR A 380 -17.02 -21.40 4.58
N SER A 381 -18.05 -21.20 3.74
CA SER A 381 -19.46 -21.27 4.12
C SER A 381 -19.84 -22.58 4.82
N VAL A 382 -19.11 -23.66 4.54
CA VAL A 382 -19.28 -24.98 5.19
C VAL A 382 -19.09 -24.95 6.71
N LYS A 383 -18.43 -23.92 7.24
CA LYS A 383 -18.22 -23.72 8.69
C LYS A 383 -19.39 -23.02 9.37
N LYS A 384 -20.37 -22.50 8.62
CA LYS A 384 -21.54 -21.84 9.19
C LYS A 384 -22.45 -22.88 9.86
N PRO A 385 -22.76 -22.75 11.17
CA PRO A 385 -23.74 -23.60 11.82
C PRO A 385 -25.12 -23.49 11.17
N ALA A 386 -25.92 -24.56 11.24
CA ALA A 386 -27.27 -24.58 10.65
C ALA A 386 -28.20 -23.54 11.30
N ALA A 387 -28.05 -23.30 12.61
CA ALA A 387 -28.85 -22.34 13.37
C ALA A 387 -28.49 -20.87 13.13
N VAL A 388 -27.37 -20.59 12.45
CA VAL A 388 -26.90 -19.22 12.20
C VAL A 388 -27.42 -18.75 10.86
N THR A 389 -28.18 -17.65 10.87
CA THR A 389 -28.59 -16.91 9.67
C THR A 389 -27.51 -15.90 9.33
N PRO A 390 -26.96 -15.87 8.09
CA PRO A 390 -26.01 -14.85 7.68
C PRO A 390 -26.60 -13.44 7.85
N ILE A 391 -25.79 -12.54 8.39
CA ILE A 391 -26.13 -11.13 8.55
C ILE A 391 -26.39 -10.53 7.16
N ARG A 392 -27.43 -9.70 7.06
CA ARG A 392 -27.72 -8.89 5.88
C ARG A 392 -27.87 -7.44 6.33
N LEU A 393 -27.12 -6.55 5.69
CA LEU A 393 -27.23 -5.11 5.89
C LEU A 393 -27.64 -4.49 4.55
N GLU A 394 -28.61 -3.59 4.59
CA GLU A 394 -29.07 -2.86 3.42
C GLU A 394 -28.72 -1.38 3.58
N PRO A 395 -28.37 -0.68 2.50
CA PRO A 395 -28.21 0.76 2.55
C PRO A 395 -29.52 1.40 3.00
N PRO A 396 -29.47 2.49 3.79
CA PRO A 396 -30.68 3.22 4.12
C PRO A 396 -31.40 3.64 2.83
N PRO A 397 -32.74 3.62 2.80
CA PRO A 397 -33.50 4.06 1.63
C PRO A 397 -33.05 5.47 1.26
N ARG A 398 -32.76 5.70 -0.02
CA ARG A 398 -32.46 7.05 -0.51
C ARG A 398 -33.68 7.92 -0.20
N GLU A 399 -33.51 8.96 0.60
CA GLU A 399 -34.50 10.04 0.66
C GLU A 399 -34.64 10.57 -0.78
N GLU A 400 -35.83 10.47 -1.36
CA GLU A 400 -36.15 11.15 -2.60
C GLU A 400 -35.93 12.64 -2.35
N GLY A 401 -34.84 13.18 -2.89
CA GLY A 401 -34.52 14.59 -2.76
C GLY A 401 -35.72 15.43 -3.19
N ALA A 402 -36.07 16.42 -2.35
CA ALA A 402 -37.10 17.40 -2.66
C ALA A 402 -36.89 17.95 -4.09
N PRO A 403 -37.95 18.11 -4.89
CA PRO A 403 -37.82 18.62 -6.25
C PRO A 403 -37.10 19.97 -6.21
N VAL A 404 -35.96 20.02 -6.89
CA VAL A 404 -35.24 21.28 -7.12
C VAL A 404 -36.13 22.10 -8.06
N ASP A 405 -36.74 23.14 -7.51
CA ASP A 405 -37.53 24.11 -8.26
C ASP A 405 -36.63 24.78 -9.32
N PRO A 406 -36.97 24.74 -10.62
CA PRO A 406 -36.19 25.40 -11.63
C PRO A 406 -36.43 26.92 -11.54
N MET A 407 -35.41 27.67 -11.10
CA MET A 407 -35.28 29.10 -11.39
C MET A 407 -34.22 29.35 -12.45
#